data_AF-A0A482WC87-F1
#
_entry.id   AF-A0A482WC87-F1
#
_cell.length_a   1.000
_cell.length_b   1.000
_cell.length_c   1.000
_cell.angle_alpha   90.00
_cell.angle_beta   90.00
_cell.angle_gamma   90.00
#
_symmetry.space_group_name_H-M   'P 1'
#
loop_
_entity.id
_entity.type
_entity.pdbx_description
1 polymer ?
#
loop_
_entity_poly.entity_id
_entity_poly.type
_entity_poly.pdbx_seq_one_letter_code
_entity_poly.pdbx_strand_id
1 'polypeptide(L)'
;MKNNLEKVAPSLLAPWQKINAINTFIIPQVNFILRGAQIQKKFVKSLDIAIKKSVKKWMNLPQRASPELLYLPYHRGGTNILPLADLVDIATVTLNADYKRQLGTHDCTNAVGKRSQKKDRQKPFHRRPSTIPIGEPGGRISMGQGVTSA
;
A
#
# COMPACT_ATOMS: atom_id res chain seq x y z
N MET A 1 -15.02 -15.14 -14.51
CA MET A 1 -13.64 -15.23 -13.95
C MET A 1 -13.11 -16.65 -13.88
N LYS A 2 -13.92 -17.66 -13.53
CA LYS A 2 -13.53 -19.08 -13.63
C LYS A 2 -13.00 -19.45 -15.03
N ASN A 3 -13.61 -18.92 -16.08
CA ASN A 3 -13.19 -19.11 -17.48
C ASN A 3 -11.73 -18.68 -17.76
N ASN A 4 -11.20 -17.68 -17.04
CA ASN A 4 -9.79 -17.26 -17.22
C ASN A 4 -8.85 -18.25 -16.53
N LEU A 5 -9.22 -18.76 -15.36
CA LEU A 5 -8.48 -19.80 -14.66
C LEU A 5 -8.46 -21.11 -15.46
N GLU A 6 -9.59 -21.46 -16.08
CA GLU A 6 -9.74 -22.63 -16.97
C GLU A 6 -8.86 -22.53 -18.23
N LYS A 7 -8.51 -21.33 -18.69
CA LYS A 7 -7.55 -21.11 -19.78
C LYS A 7 -6.10 -21.19 -19.32
N VAL A 8 -5.80 -20.65 -18.13
CA VAL A 8 -4.43 -20.64 -17.58
C VAL A 8 -3.98 -22.03 -17.15
N ALA A 9 -4.86 -22.83 -16.56
CA ALA A 9 -4.52 -24.17 -16.06
C ALA A 9 -3.92 -25.13 -17.11
N PRO A 10 -4.53 -25.32 -18.30
CA PRO A 10 -4.00 -26.20 -19.35
C PRO A 10 -2.92 -25.54 -20.22
N SER A 11 -2.62 -24.25 -20.04
CA SER A 11 -1.59 -23.58 -20.84
C SER A 11 -0.20 -24.23 -20.68
N LEU A 12 0.64 -24.12 -21.70
CA LEU A 12 2.02 -24.63 -21.71
C LEU A 12 3.01 -23.75 -20.89
N LEU A 13 2.49 -22.86 -20.06
CA LEU A 13 3.29 -22.00 -19.20
C LEU A 13 3.96 -22.80 -18.09
N ALA A 14 5.16 -22.37 -17.68
CA ALA A 14 5.81 -22.90 -16.49
C ALA A 14 4.93 -22.62 -15.25
N PRO A 15 4.98 -23.47 -14.19
CA PRO A 15 4.19 -23.29 -12.98
C PRO A 15 4.27 -21.87 -12.39
N TRP A 16 5.48 -21.29 -12.33
CA TRP A 16 5.70 -19.95 -11.82
C TRP A 16 5.06 -18.86 -12.70
N GLN A 17 5.06 -19.05 -14.03
CA GLN A 17 4.42 -18.12 -14.97
C GLN A 17 2.90 -18.14 -14.83
N LYS A 18 2.32 -19.32 -14.57
CA LYS A 18 0.88 -19.45 -14.30
C LYS A 18 0.49 -18.71 -13.03
N ILE A 19 1.30 -18.82 -11.97
CA ILE A 19 1.11 -18.08 -10.71
C ILE A 19 1.20 -16.57 -10.97
N ASN A 20 2.23 -16.15 -11.70
CA ASN A 20 2.38 -14.73 -12.05
C ASN A 20 1.18 -14.21 -12.85
N ALA A 21 0.69 -14.98 -13.82
CA ALA A 21 -0.50 -14.62 -14.61
C ALA A 21 -1.77 -14.46 -13.74
N ILE A 22 -1.93 -15.27 -12.70
CA ILE A 22 -3.02 -15.07 -11.73
C ILE A 22 -2.90 -13.71 -11.05
N ASN A 23 -1.72 -13.39 -10.52
CA ASN A 23 -1.48 -12.15 -9.78
C ASN A 23 -1.58 -10.90 -10.67
N THR A 24 -1.19 -10.98 -11.93
CA THR A 24 -1.24 -9.84 -12.87
C THR A 24 -2.61 -9.63 -13.50
N PHE A 25 -3.34 -10.70 -13.82
CA PHE A 25 -4.59 -10.57 -14.59
C PHE A 25 -5.83 -10.88 -13.75
N ILE A 26 -5.86 -12.03 -13.07
CA ILE A 26 -7.09 -12.51 -12.43
C ILE A 26 -7.37 -11.73 -11.14
N ILE A 27 -6.37 -11.58 -10.26
CA ILE A 27 -6.56 -10.90 -8.97
C ILE A 27 -6.98 -9.42 -9.16
N PRO A 28 -6.35 -8.62 -10.05
CA PRO A 28 -6.76 -7.24 -10.27
C PRO A 28 -8.15 -7.12 -10.91
N GLN A 29 -8.53 -8.06 -11.79
CA GLN A 29 -9.89 -8.13 -12.35
C GLN A 29 -10.93 -8.40 -11.27
N VAL A 30 -10.68 -9.36 -10.37
CA VAL A 30 -11.56 -9.62 -9.22
C VAL A 30 -11.70 -8.37 -8.37
N ASN A 31 -10.58 -7.75 -8.02
CA ASN A 31 -10.54 -6.55 -7.19
C ASN A 31 -11.31 -5.37 -7.83
N PHE A 32 -11.20 -5.20 -9.15
CA PHE A 32 -11.96 -4.18 -9.88
C PHE A 32 -13.47 -4.39 -9.73
N ILE A 33 -13.95 -5.62 -9.95
CA ILE A 33 -15.39 -5.92 -9.86
C ILE A 33 -15.89 -5.78 -8.41
N LEU A 34 -15.08 -6.19 -7.42
CA LEU A 34 -15.43 -6.04 -6.01
C LEU A 34 -15.58 -4.57 -5.57
N ARG A 35 -14.81 -3.65 -6.17
CA ARG A 35 -14.97 -2.22 -5.94
C ARG A 35 -16.20 -1.63 -6.64
N GLY A 36 -16.68 -2.24 -7.73
CA GLY A 36 -17.82 -1.74 -8.50
C GLY A 36 -19.16 -2.33 -8.07
N ALA A 37 -19.18 -3.47 -7.37
CA ALA A 37 -20.40 -4.18 -7.03
C ALA A 37 -20.31 -4.91 -5.68
N GLN A 38 -21.42 -4.93 -4.95
CA GLN A 38 -21.60 -5.81 -3.79
C GLN A 38 -21.81 -7.25 -4.26
N ILE A 39 -20.72 -8.01 -4.35
CA ILE A 39 -20.75 -9.43 -4.73
C ILE A 39 -20.95 -10.30 -3.49
N GLN A 40 -21.81 -11.31 -3.58
CA GLN A 40 -21.98 -12.27 -2.50
C GLN A 40 -20.68 -13.02 -2.21
N LYS A 41 -20.27 -13.06 -0.93
CA LYS A 41 -19.03 -13.73 -0.47
C LYS A 41 -18.92 -15.19 -0.94
N LYS A 42 -20.05 -15.88 -1.14
CA LYS A 42 -20.10 -17.28 -1.60
C LYS A 42 -19.41 -17.48 -2.96
N PHE A 43 -19.65 -16.60 -3.94
CA PHE A 43 -19.05 -16.73 -5.27
C PHE A 43 -17.54 -16.54 -5.23
N VAL A 44 -17.09 -15.53 -4.47
CA VAL A 44 -15.67 -15.22 -4.31
C VAL A 44 -14.94 -16.36 -3.61
N LYS A 45 -15.53 -16.94 -2.55
CA LYS A 45 -14.98 -18.12 -1.87
C LYS A 45 -14.83 -19.31 -2.82
N SER A 46 -15.79 -19.54 -3.71
CA SER A 46 -15.70 -20.64 -4.69
C SER A 46 -14.54 -20.45 -5.67
N LEU A 47 -14.27 -19.21 -6.08
CA LEU A 47 -13.16 -18.86 -6.95
C LEU A 47 -11.82 -18.99 -6.21
N ASP A 48 -11.75 -18.52 -4.96
CA ASP A 48 -10.58 -18.62 -4.10
C ASP A 48 -10.15 -20.09 -3.90
N ILE A 49 -11.11 -20.99 -3.63
CA ILE A 49 -10.84 -22.43 -3.52
C ILE A 49 -10.27 -23.00 -4.82
N ALA A 50 -10.83 -22.60 -5.98
CA ALA A 50 -10.36 -23.07 -7.27
C ALA A 50 -8.92 -22.59 -7.58
N ILE A 51 -8.61 -21.33 -7.27
CA ILE A 51 -7.27 -20.76 -7.41
C ILE A 51 -6.29 -21.51 -6.50
N LYS A 52 -6.60 -21.67 -5.20
CA LYS A 52 -5.72 -22.37 -4.25
C LYS A 52 -5.44 -23.81 -4.66
N LYS A 53 -6.45 -24.54 -5.13
CA LYS A 53 -6.27 -25.91 -5.65
C LYS A 53 -5.37 -25.94 -6.87
N SER A 54 -5.56 -25.01 -7.81
CA SER A 54 -4.77 -24.93 -9.04
C SER A 54 -3.30 -24.62 -8.74
N VAL A 55 -3.05 -23.63 -7.87
CA VAL A 55 -1.69 -23.21 -7.50
C VAL A 55 -0.97 -24.31 -6.72
N LYS A 56 -1.65 -24.95 -5.76
CA LYS A 56 -1.09 -26.12 -5.05
C LYS A 56 -0.70 -27.23 -6.02
N LYS A 57 -1.54 -27.52 -7.02
CA LYS A 57 -1.23 -28.52 -8.05
C LYS A 57 0.02 -28.14 -8.86
N TRP A 58 0.16 -26.87 -9.25
CA TRP A 58 1.31 -26.43 -10.05
C TRP A 58 2.62 -26.43 -9.26
N MET A 59 2.57 -26.18 -7.96
CA MET A 59 3.74 -26.24 -7.08
C MET A 59 4.01 -27.65 -6.54
N ASN A 60 3.23 -28.65 -6.96
CA ASN A 60 3.30 -30.02 -6.43
C ASN A 60 3.10 -30.11 -4.90
N LEU A 61 2.26 -29.23 -4.34
CA LEU A 61 1.92 -29.21 -2.93
C LEU A 61 0.79 -30.20 -2.61
N PRO A 62 0.85 -30.87 -1.44
CA PRO A 62 -0.27 -31.69 -0.99
C PRO A 62 -1.50 -30.82 -0.69
N GLN A 63 -2.69 -31.38 -0.87
CA GLN A 63 -3.94 -30.66 -0.60
C GLN A 63 -4.01 -30.13 0.85
N ARG A 64 -3.44 -30.86 1.81
CA ARG A 64 -3.34 -30.50 3.24
C ARG A 64 -2.31 -29.43 3.57
N ALA A 65 -1.49 -28.99 2.61
CA ALA A 65 -0.54 -27.91 2.86
C ALA A 65 -1.26 -26.63 3.32
N SER A 66 -0.61 -25.88 4.20
CA SER A 66 -1.16 -24.62 4.72
C SER A 66 -1.44 -23.63 3.57
N PRO A 67 -2.60 -22.95 3.56
CA PRO A 67 -2.87 -21.90 2.59
C PRO A 67 -1.93 -20.70 2.77
N GLU A 68 -1.35 -20.51 3.96
CA GLU A 68 -0.42 -19.41 4.25
C GLU A 68 0.78 -19.39 3.30
N LEU A 69 1.27 -20.54 2.86
CA LEU A 69 2.39 -20.62 1.91
C LEU A 69 2.06 -19.90 0.58
N LEU A 70 0.78 -19.89 0.20
CA LEU A 70 0.32 -19.20 -1.01
C LEU A 70 0.34 -17.68 -0.82
N TYR A 71 0.04 -17.24 0.40
CA TYR A 71 -0.08 -15.83 0.76
C TYR A 71 1.26 -15.17 1.08
N LEU A 72 2.28 -15.97 1.40
CA LEU A 72 3.63 -15.47 1.64
C LEU A 72 4.18 -14.71 0.41
N PRO A 73 4.97 -13.64 0.64
CA PRO A 73 5.61 -12.91 -0.44
C PRO A 73 6.74 -13.72 -1.08
N TYR A 74 7.11 -13.36 -2.31
CA TYR A 74 8.10 -14.09 -3.11
C TYR A 74 9.47 -14.24 -2.42
N HIS A 75 9.92 -13.22 -1.67
CA HIS A 75 11.19 -13.27 -0.95
C HIS A 75 11.22 -14.30 0.20
N ARG A 76 10.06 -14.83 0.60
CA ARG A 76 9.94 -15.91 1.61
C ARG A 76 9.56 -17.26 0.97
N GLY A 77 9.67 -17.39 -0.36
CA GLY A 77 9.35 -18.62 -1.08
C GLY A 77 7.85 -18.87 -1.27
N GLY A 78 7.00 -17.84 -1.07
CA GLY A 78 5.56 -17.93 -1.31
C GLY A 78 5.13 -17.50 -2.72
N THR A 79 3.83 -17.49 -2.97
CA THR A 79 3.26 -17.16 -4.29
C THR A 79 2.73 -15.73 -4.40
N ASN A 80 2.76 -14.95 -3.32
CA ASN A 80 2.25 -13.59 -3.24
C ASN A 80 0.79 -13.46 -3.75
N ILE A 81 -0.01 -14.51 -3.58
CA ILE A 81 -1.42 -14.49 -3.98
C ILE A 81 -2.20 -13.89 -2.82
N LEU A 82 -3.00 -12.87 -3.10
CA LEU A 82 -3.81 -12.25 -2.06
C LEU A 82 -5.07 -13.10 -1.79
N PRO A 83 -5.42 -13.38 -0.52
CA PRO A 83 -6.68 -14.04 -0.19
C PRO A 83 -7.86 -13.22 -0.72
N LEU A 84 -8.73 -13.85 -1.52
CA LEU A 84 -9.88 -13.12 -2.07
C LEU A 84 -10.91 -12.74 -1.00
N ALA A 85 -10.90 -13.41 0.16
CA ALA A 85 -11.76 -13.06 1.29
C ALA A 85 -11.41 -11.66 1.82
N ASP A 86 -10.12 -11.39 2.04
CA ASP A 86 -9.64 -10.10 2.53
C ASP A 86 -9.94 -8.99 1.52
N LEU A 87 -9.81 -9.27 0.22
CA LEU A 87 -10.20 -8.33 -0.83
C LEU A 87 -11.68 -7.94 -0.76
N VAL A 88 -12.57 -8.89 -0.43
CA VAL A 88 -14.00 -8.60 -0.28
C VAL A 88 -14.24 -7.72 0.93
N ASP A 89 -13.57 -8.01 2.04
CA ASP A 89 -13.73 -7.22 3.26
C ASP A 89 -13.18 -5.80 3.08
N ILE A 90 -12.00 -5.66 2.47
CA ILE A 90 -11.42 -4.36 2.08
C ILE A 90 -12.40 -3.62 1.17
N ALA A 91 -12.87 -4.25 0.09
CA ALA A 91 -13.79 -3.60 -0.85
C ALA A 91 -15.10 -3.17 -0.19
N THR A 92 -15.63 -3.95 0.75
CA THR A 92 -16.85 -3.61 1.49
C THR A 92 -16.62 -2.40 2.39
N VAL A 93 -15.50 -2.35 3.11
CA VAL A 93 -15.13 -1.20 3.94
C VAL A 93 -14.91 0.05 3.10
N THR A 94 -14.19 -0.08 1.98
CA THR A 94 -13.94 1.04 1.06
C THR A 94 -15.24 1.59 0.47
N LEU A 95 -16.11 0.72 -0.05
CA LEU A 95 -17.41 1.12 -0.58
C LEU A 95 -18.27 1.84 0.46
N ASN A 96 -18.32 1.32 1.69
CA ASN A 96 -19.08 1.93 2.77
C ASN A 96 -18.49 3.29 3.20
N ALA A 97 -17.15 3.41 3.22
CA ALA A 97 -16.48 4.66 3.53
C ALA A 97 -16.73 5.71 2.45
N ASP A 98 -16.69 5.32 1.18
CA ASP A 98 -16.94 6.21 0.05
C ASP A 98 -18.40 6.66 0.00
N TYR A 99 -19.35 5.76 0.29
CA TYR A 99 -20.76 6.12 0.44
C TYR A 99 -20.97 7.14 1.58
N LYS A 100 -20.34 6.94 2.74
CA LYS A 100 -20.41 7.90 3.86
C LYS A 100 -19.79 9.26 3.49
N ARG A 101 -18.69 9.28 2.73
CA ARG A 101 -18.09 10.52 2.23
C ARG A 101 -19.04 11.25 1.30
N GLN A 102 -19.66 10.54 0.36
CA GLN A 102 -20.65 11.12 -0.55
C GLN A 102 -21.81 11.73 0.23
N LEU A 103 -22.42 10.99 1.16
CA LEU A 103 -23.48 11.52 2.01
C LEU A 103 -23.05 12.74 2.84
N GLY A 104 -21.86 12.73 3.45
CA GLY A 104 -21.33 13.87 4.21
C GLY A 104 -20.99 15.10 3.36
N THR A 105 -20.81 14.93 2.05
CA THR A 105 -20.61 16.04 1.10
C THR A 105 -21.91 16.59 0.51
N HIS A 106 -23.05 15.92 0.72
CA HIS A 106 -24.38 16.41 0.33
C HIS A 106 -25.06 17.29 1.38
N ASP A 107 -24.42 17.55 2.53
CA ASP A 107 -24.79 18.65 3.44
C ASP A 107 -24.35 20.04 2.90
N CYS A 108 -24.26 20.18 1.57
CA CYS A 108 -23.85 21.40 0.90
C CYS A 108 -25.00 22.39 0.62
N THR A 109 -26.22 22.18 1.12
CA THR A 109 -27.31 23.16 1.00
C THR A 109 -27.39 24.18 2.14
N ASN A 110 -26.73 23.98 3.30
CA ASN A 110 -26.92 24.88 4.47
C ASN A 110 -25.65 25.53 5.06
N ALA A 111 -24.46 25.33 4.49
CA ALA A 111 -23.20 25.87 5.06
C ALA A 111 -22.67 27.17 4.41
N VAL A 112 -23.48 27.86 3.58
CA VAL A 112 -23.13 29.21 3.05
C VAL A 112 -23.36 30.32 4.08
N GLY A 113 -23.86 29.99 5.28
CA GLY A 113 -24.43 30.99 6.19
C GLY A 113 -23.65 31.37 7.45
N LYS A 114 -22.45 30.87 7.78
CA LYS A 114 -21.76 31.31 9.02
C LYS A 114 -20.23 31.25 8.92
N ARG A 115 -19.63 32.22 8.24
CA ARG A 115 -18.25 32.63 8.55
C ARG A 115 -18.22 34.13 8.88
N SER A 116 -18.94 34.44 9.97
CA SER A 116 -18.76 35.70 10.69
C SER A 116 -17.32 35.78 11.17
N GLN A 117 -16.71 36.93 10.95
CA GLN A 117 -15.30 37.17 11.20
C GLN A 117 -14.97 36.97 12.69
N LYS A 118 -14.25 35.90 13.02
CA LYS A 118 -13.49 35.83 14.27
C LYS A 118 -12.01 35.98 13.93
N LYS A 119 -11.56 37.22 14.05
CA LYS A 119 -10.18 37.68 13.86
C LYS A 119 -9.34 37.18 15.04
N ASP A 120 -8.90 35.93 14.98
CA ASP A 120 -7.94 35.41 15.97
C ASP A 120 -6.53 35.94 15.65
N ARG A 121 -5.98 36.65 16.63
CA ARG A 121 -4.64 37.25 16.62
C ARG A 121 -3.58 36.17 16.43
N GLN A 122 -2.80 36.26 15.35
CA GLN A 122 -1.58 35.48 15.19
C GLN A 122 -0.57 35.90 16.27
N LYS A 123 -0.12 34.95 17.10
CA LYS A 123 1.11 35.12 17.90
C LYS A 123 2.31 34.70 17.03
N PRO A 124 3.45 35.43 17.06
CA PRO A 124 4.59 35.12 16.21
C PRO A 124 5.28 33.81 16.62
N PHE A 125 5.64 33.02 15.61
CA PHE A 125 6.44 31.81 15.76
C PHE A 125 7.91 32.19 15.98
N HIS A 126 8.44 31.97 17.18
CA HIS A 126 9.87 32.14 17.45
C HIS A 126 10.70 31.14 16.63
N ARG A 127 11.49 31.63 15.68
CA ARG A 127 12.51 30.81 15.00
C ARG A 127 13.69 30.60 15.95
N ARG A 128 14.12 29.34 16.14
CA ARG A 128 15.42 29.01 16.74
C ARG A 128 16.53 29.34 15.72
N PRO A 129 17.61 30.03 16.10
CA PRO A 129 18.79 30.13 15.25
C PRO A 129 19.61 28.83 15.36
N SER A 130 19.95 28.25 14.20
CA SER A 130 21.00 27.24 14.11
C SER A 130 22.27 27.96 13.65
N THR A 131 23.19 28.18 14.59
CA THR A 131 24.55 28.60 14.25
C THR A 131 25.44 27.37 14.41
N ILE A 132 25.86 26.80 13.28
CA ILE A 132 26.94 25.82 13.20
C ILE A 132 28.22 26.63 13.02
N PRO A 133 29.24 26.54 13.90
CA PRO A 133 30.51 27.20 13.64
C PRO A 133 31.27 26.43 12.55
N ILE A 134 31.39 27.06 11.38
CA ILE A 134 32.30 26.66 10.32
C ILE A 134 33.68 27.19 10.71
N GLY A 135 34.62 26.29 10.99
CA GLY A 135 36.02 26.65 11.16
C GLY A 135 36.63 26.99 9.80
N GLU A 136 37.32 28.12 9.70
CA GLU A 136 38.22 28.41 8.59
C GLU A 136 39.68 28.50 9.07
N PRO A 137 40.63 28.11 8.20
CA PRO A 137 42.05 27.97 8.54
C PRO A 137 42.87 29.21 8.19
N GLY A 138 44.02 29.38 8.86
CA GLY A 138 45.23 29.94 8.23
C GLY A 138 45.59 31.40 8.52
N GLY A 139 46.52 31.58 9.47
CA GLY A 139 47.80 32.29 9.25
C GLY A 139 47.81 33.79 8.91
N ARG A 140 48.30 34.60 9.87
CA ARG A 140 49.15 35.76 9.54
C ARG A 140 50.25 35.94 10.58
N ILE A 141 51.47 35.94 10.06
CA ILE A 141 52.75 36.15 10.73
C ILE A 141 52.92 37.67 10.90
N SER A 142 53.44 38.13 12.05
CA SER A 142 54.23 39.37 12.10
C SER A 142 55.21 39.36 13.27
N MET A 143 56.43 39.79 12.98
CA MET A 143 57.66 39.66 13.76
C MET A 143 57.91 40.77 14.79
N GLY A 144 58.78 40.47 15.77
CA GLY A 144 59.62 41.41 16.54
C GLY A 144 58.90 42.05 17.73
N GLN A 145 59.47 42.15 18.93
CA GLN A 145 60.84 42.54 19.27
C GLN A 145 61.29 41.83 20.56
N GLY A 146 62.60 41.54 20.66
CA GLY A 146 63.22 41.02 21.86
C GLY A 146 63.55 42.12 22.88
N VAL A 147 63.73 41.71 24.13
CA VAL A 147 64.64 42.35 25.09
C VAL A 147 65.07 41.32 26.14
N THR A 148 66.38 41.35 26.39
CA THR A 148 67.23 40.54 27.25
C THR A 148 67.26 40.99 28.72
N SER A 149 67.71 40.06 29.58
CA SER A 149 68.35 40.25 30.90
C SER A 149 67.44 40.66 32.08
N ALA A 150 67.63 40.19 33.31
CA ALA A 150 68.79 39.62 34.00
C ALA A 150 68.40 38.51 34.99
#